data_AF-A0A378UDQ8-F1
#
_entry.id   AF-A0A378UDQ8-F1
#
_cell.length_a   1.000
_cell.length_b   1.000
_cell.length_c   1.000
_cell.angle_alpha   90.00
_cell.angle_beta   90.00
_cell.angle_gamma   90.00
#
_symmetry.space_group_name_H-M   'P 1'
#
loop_
_entity.id
_entity.type
_entity.pdbx_description
1 polymer ?
#
loop_
_entity_poly.entity_id
_entity_poly.type
_entity_poly.pdbx_seq_one_letter_code
_entity_poly.pdbx_strand_id
1 'polypeptide(L)'
;MNTKCPNCGAINSLDSLLANAESAELLRLLADLSDLGALALRYLGLFRPAKSQLSFARAAKLLAEIVPAIRAGEICRDGVVCSAPPEAWQHGFRAALEARDTGRLKLPLKSHGYLYEIISQWRPEKALPEPANRLQDKAAKPSQTLRSAAKLEELRR
;
A
#
# COMPACT_ATOMS: atom_id res chain seq x y z
N MET A 1 -13.98 23.53 9.01
CA MET A 1 -14.11 22.17 8.42
C MET A 1 -13.76 21.17 9.49
N ASN A 2 -14.60 20.15 9.74
CA ASN A 2 -14.40 19.20 10.83
C ASN A 2 -14.24 17.78 10.29
N THR A 3 -13.42 16.97 10.97
CA THR A 3 -13.19 15.56 10.63
C THR A 3 -13.41 14.68 11.85
N LYS A 4 -13.93 13.46 11.64
CA LYS A 4 -14.09 12.46 12.69
C LYS A 4 -12.99 11.41 12.55
N CYS A 5 -12.22 11.20 13.61
CA CYS A 5 -11.16 10.21 13.62
C CYS A 5 -11.75 8.78 13.58
N PRO A 6 -11.39 7.93 12.61
CA PRO A 6 -11.89 6.56 12.54
C PRO A 6 -11.30 5.66 13.64
N ASN A 7 -10.24 6.09 14.33
CA ASN A 7 -9.58 5.30 15.36
C ASN A 7 -10.13 5.55 16.78
N CYS A 8 -10.49 6.80 17.10
CA CYS A 8 -10.95 7.16 18.45
C CYS A 8 -12.30 7.89 18.49
N GLY A 9 -12.90 8.20 17.34
CA GLY A 9 -14.18 8.90 17.26
C GLY A 9 -14.13 10.40 17.56
N ALA A 10 -12.96 10.96 17.91
CA ALA A 10 -12.79 12.38 18.18
C ALA A 10 -13.15 13.23 16.95
N ILE A 11 -13.85 14.34 17.17
CA ILE A 11 -14.17 15.33 16.15
C ILE A 11 -13.27 16.53 16.37
N ASN A 12 -12.48 16.90 15.36
CA ASN A 12 -11.58 18.05 15.44
C ASN A 12 -11.71 18.93 14.19
N SER A 13 -11.51 20.23 14.37
CA SER A 13 -11.24 21.13 13.25
C SER A 13 -9.82 20.90 12.73
N LEU A 14 -9.60 21.18 11.44
CA LEU A 14 -8.26 21.03 10.85
C LEU A 14 -7.25 22.00 11.47
N ASP A 15 -7.67 23.23 11.78
CA ASP A 15 -6.85 24.25 12.44
C ASP A 15 -6.37 23.79 13.83
N SER A 16 -7.21 23.10 14.61
CA SER A 16 -6.84 22.58 15.94
C SER A 16 -5.72 21.53 15.86
N LEU A 17 -5.69 20.72 14.80
CA LEU A 17 -4.63 19.72 14.58
C LEU A 17 -3.30 20.37 14.14
N LEU A 18 -3.36 21.49 13.42
CA LEU A 18 -2.15 22.22 13.03
C LEU A 18 -1.59 23.09 14.17
N ALA A 19 -2.47 23.62 15.04
CA ALA A 19 -2.06 24.43 16.18
C ALA A 19 -1.36 23.62 17.29
N ASN A 20 -1.59 22.31 17.37
CA ASN A 20 -0.88 21.44 18.30
C ASN A 20 0.43 20.94 17.67
N ALA A 21 1.56 21.28 18.31
CA ALA A 21 2.89 20.99 17.77
C ALA A 21 3.18 19.49 17.63
N GLU A 22 2.71 18.65 18.54
CA GLU A 22 2.93 17.21 18.47
C GLU A 22 2.13 16.56 17.33
N SER A 23 0.88 16.99 17.12
CA SER A 23 0.10 16.51 15.98
C SER A 23 0.62 17.02 14.65
N ALA A 24 1.05 18.28 14.59
CA ALA A 24 1.65 18.86 13.39
C ALA A 24 2.93 18.09 12.99
N GLU A 25 3.79 17.76 13.95
CA GLU A 25 4.99 16.95 13.68
C GLU A 25 4.64 15.53 13.25
N LEU A 26 3.68 14.88 13.91
CA LEU A 26 3.22 13.55 13.48
C LEU A 26 2.66 13.60 12.04
N LEU A 27 1.89 14.62 11.69
CA LEU A 27 1.37 14.80 10.32
C LEU A 27 2.50 14.96 9.30
N ARG A 28 3.55 15.72 9.63
CA ARG A 28 4.73 15.87 8.79
C ARG A 28 5.43 14.53 8.55
N LEU A 29 5.69 13.77 9.61
CA LEU A 29 6.32 12.45 9.52
C LEU A 29 5.49 11.46 8.70
N LEU A 30 4.16 11.50 8.81
CA LEU A 30 3.27 10.66 8.02
C LEU A 30 3.24 11.07 6.55
N ALA A 31 3.28 12.37 6.25
CA ALA A 31 3.34 12.89 4.89
C ALA A 31 4.65 12.48 4.18
N ASP A 32 5.77 12.45 4.91
CA ASP A 32 7.06 11.97 4.39
C ASP A 32 7.02 10.50 3.95
N LEU A 33 6.04 9.71 4.40
CA LEU A 33 5.83 8.32 4.00
C LEU A 33 4.95 8.16 2.75
N SER A 34 4.53 9.26 2.11
CA SER A 34 3.71 9.25 0.90
C SER A 34 2.49 8.32 1.04
N ASP A 35 2.29 7.38 0.12
CA ASP A 35 1.15 6.45 0.09
C ASP A 35 1.04 5.54 1.32
N LEU A 36 2.15 5.35 2.06
CA LEU A 36 2.14 4.57 3.31
C LEU A 36 1.59 5.36 4.49
N GLY A 37 1.62 6.69 4.47
CA GLY A 37 1.30 7.54 5.62
C GLY A 37 -0.09 7.28 6.20
N ALA A 38 -1.11 7.20 5.33
CA ALA A 38 -2.49 6.95 5.76
C ALA A 38 -2.67 5.55 6.39
N LEU A 39 -2.02 4.52 5.83
CA LEU A 39 -2.05 3.16 6.38
C LEU A 39 -1.28 3.08 7.69
N ALA A 40 -0.12 3.72 7.77
CA ALA A 40 0.70 3.79 8.98
C ALA A 40 -0.09 4.43 10.12
N LEU A 41 -0.77 5.56 9.89
CA LEU A 41 -1.61 6.22 10.91
C LEU A 41 -2.71 5.29 11.45
N ARG A 42 -3.41 4.57 10.56
CA ARG A 42 -4.44 3.60 10.97
C ARG A 42 -3.83 2.45 11.77
N TYR A 43 -2.67 1.96 11.36
CA TYR A 43 -1.93 0.90 12.05
C TYR A 43 -1.46 1.33 13.44
N LEU A 44 -0.94 2.56 13.61
CA LEU A 44 -0.57 3.10 14.93
C LEU A 44 -1.75 3.09 15.91
N GLY A 45 -2.97 3.23 15.38
CA GLY A 45 -4.20 3.11 16.15
C GLY A 45 -4.36 1.77 16.89
N LEU A 46 -3.73 0.70 16.42
CA LEU A 46 -3.72 -0.63 17.05
C LEU A 46 -2.95 -0.66 18.40
N PHE A 47 -2.14 0.36 18.69
CA PHE A 47 -1.44 0.51 19.97
C PHE A 47 -2.25 1.27 21.02
N ARG A 48 -3.46 1.74 20.67
CA ARG A 48 -4.33 2.52 21.56
C ARG A 48 -4.75 1.67 22.79
N PRO A 49 -4.47 2.12 24.02
CA PRO A 49 -4.97 1.45 25.22
C PRO A 49 -6.50 1.39 25.26
N ALA A 50 -7.07 0.37 25.91
CA ALA A 50 -8.52 0.19 25.97
C ALA A 50 -9.24 1.39 26.62
N LYS A 51 -8.64 1.97 27.67
CA LYS A 51 -9.27 2.99 28.53
C LYS A 51 -8.84 4.43 28.24
N SER A 52 -7.91 4.67 27.32
CA SER A 52 -7.38 6.02 27.07
C SER A 52 -7.07 6.24 25.58
N GLN A 53 -6.76 7.48 25.23
CA GLN A 53 -6.32 7.83 23.88
C GLN A 53 -4.82 7.57 23.72
N LEU A 54 -4.41 7.26 22.49
CA LEU A 54 -3.01 7.27 22.10
C LEU A 54 -2.59 8.73 21.91
N SER A 55 -1.61 9.21 22.68
CA SER A 55 -1.09 10.57 22.54
C SER A 55 -0.31 10.73 21.23
N PHE A 56 -0.24 11.96 20.71
CA PHE A 56 0.56 12.27 19.52
C PHE A 56 2.04 11.96 19.75
N ALA A 57 2.60 12.34 20.90
CA ALA A 57 3.96 11.95 21.29
C ALA A 57 4.20 10.44 21.24
N ARG A 58 3.27 9.60 21.72
CA ARG A 58 3.44 8.14 21.67
C ARG A 58 3.31 7.61 20.25
N ALA A 59 2.37 8.13 19.47
CA ALA A 59 2.21 7.77 18.06
C ALA A 59 3.47 8.11 17.24
N ALA A 60 4.06 9.29 17.44
CA ALA A 60 5.30 9.69 16.79
C ALA A 60 6.48 8.79 17.15
N LYS A 61 6.61 8.41 18.44
CA LYS A 61 7.62 7.43 18.88
C LYS A 61 7.45 6.08 18.19
N LEU A 62 6.23 5.54 18.18
CA LEU A 62 5.92 4.28 17.48
C LEU A 62 6.20 4.35 15.97
N LEU A 63 5.90 5.47 15.33
CA LEU A 63 6.22 5.66 13.91
C LEU A 63 7.73 5.68 13.68
N ALA A 64 8.47 6.41 14.52
CA ALA A 64 9.93 6.51 14.44
C ALA A 64 10.62 5.15 14.64
N GLU A 65 10.01 4.21 15.37
CA GLU A 65 10.52 2.83 15.53
C GLU A 65 10.58 2.06 14.20
N ILE A 66 9.69 2.35 13.24
CA ILE A 66 9.60 1.62 11.95
C ILE A 66 10.10 2.39 10.73
N VAL A 67 10.15 3.73 10.78
CA VAL A 67 10.60 4.58 9.67
C VAL A 67 11.99 4.20 9.12
N PRO A 68 13.01 3.89 9.95
CA PRO A 68 14.31 3.47 9.44
C PRO A 68 14.24 2.22 8.57
N ALA A 69 13.44 1.22 8.97
CA ALA A 69 13.26 -0.02 8.23
C ALA A 69 12.48 0.20 6.93
N ILE A 70 11.44 1.07 6.97
CA ILE A 70 10.71 1.49 5.77
C ILE A 70 11.66 2.12 4.74
N ARG A 71 12.54 3.04 5.19
CA ARG A 71 13.49 3.73 4.33
C ARG A 71 14.60 2.83 3.81
N ALA A 72 15.04 1.86 4.63
CA ALA A 72 16.04 0.87 4.22
C ALA A 72 15.48 -0.13 3.19
N GLY A 73 14.14 -0.31 3.14
CA GLY A 73 13.51 -1.30 2.28
C GLY A 73 13.72 -2.74 2.77
N GLU A 74 14.04 -2.90 4.05
CA GLU A 74 14.32 -4.19 4.69
C GLU A 74 13.93 -4.18 6.17
N ILE A 75 13.59 -5.35 6.70
CA ILE A 75 13.40 -5.56 8.13
C ILE A 75 14.38 -6.64 8.62
N CYS A 76 14.76 -6.58 9.89
CA CYS A 76 15.47 -7.66 10.55
C CYS A 76 14.53 -8.32 11.57
N ARG A 77 14.35 -9.63 11.45
CA ARG A 77 13.55 -10.45 12.36
C ARG A 77 14.34 -11.70 12.74
N ASP A 78 14.53 -11.91 14.04
CA ASP A 78 15.25 -13.07 14.58
C ASP A 78 16.64 -13.28 13.93
N GLY A 79 17.33 -12.17 13.61
CA GLY A 79 18.64 -12.17 12.97
C GLY A 79 18.62 -12.38 11.45
N VAL A 80 17.44 -12.56 10.84
CA VAL A 80 17.27 -12.72 9.40
C VAL A 80 16.83 -11.39 8.79
N VAL A 81 17.60 -10.91 7.80
CA VAL A 81 17.24 -9.75 7.00
C VAL A 81 16.26 -10.17 5.91
N CYS A 82 15.11 -9.51 5.84
CA CYS A 82 14.06 -9.74 4.85
C CYS A 82 13.85 -8.48 4.03
N SER A 83 13.71 -8.63 2.70
CA SER A 83 13.32 -7.53 1.82
C SER A 83 11.91 -7.05 2.18
N ALA A 84 11.76 -5.75 2.38
CA ALA A 84 10.52 -5.09 2.75
C ALA A 84 10.34 -3.82 1.90
N PRO A 85 10.12 -3.97 0.57
CA PRO A 85 9.80 -2.83 -0.29
C PRO A 85 8.45 -2.21 0.10
N PRO A 86 8.08 -1.02 -0.40
CA PRO A 86 6.85 -0.33 -0.02
C PRO A 86 5.58 -1.20 -0.09
N GLU A 87 5.49 -2.12 -1.05
CA GLU A 87 4.36 -3.03 -1.24
C GLU A 87 4.23 -4.02 -0.07
N ALA A 88 5.34 -4.48 0.49
CA ALA A 88 5.35 -5.36 1.67
C ALA A 88 4.79 -4.63 2.90
N TRP A 89 5.12 -3.35 3.07
CA TRP A 89 4.56 -2.51 4.14
C TRP A 89 3.08 -2.24 3.94
N GLN A 90 2.65 -1.93 2.72
CA GLN A 90 1.22 -1.78 2.40
C GLN A 90 0.44 -3.05 2.73
N HIS A 91 0.97 -4.21 2.34
CA HIS A 91 0.39 -5.51 2.67
C HIS A 91 0.33 -5.73 4.19
N GLY A 92 1.45 -5.54 4.89
CA GLY A 92 1.55 -5.72 6.34
C GLY A 92 0.58 -4.85 7.13
N PHE A 93 0.48 -3.55 6.80
CA PHE A 93 -0.49 -2.66 7.45
C PHE A 93 -1.93 -3.08 7.20
N ARG A 94 -2.29 -3.42 5.95
CA ARG A 94 -3.65 -3.87 5.61
C ARG A 94 -4.01 -5.17 6.33
N ALA A 95 -3.12 -6.16 6.32
CA ALA A 95 -3.33 -7.43 6.99
C ALA A 95 -3.50 -7.25 8.51
N ALA A 96 -2.74 -6.36 9.15
CA ALA A 96 -2.91 -6.06 10.58
C ALA A 96 -4.25 -5.38 10.88
N LEU A 97 -4.69 -4.46 10.03
CA LEU A 97 -6.00 -3.83 10.17
C LEU A 97 -7.15 -4.84 9.99
N GLU A 98 -7.04 -5.73 9.01
CA GLU A 98 -8.01 -6.81 8.80
C GLU A 98 -8.02 -7.80 9.98
N ALA A 99 -6.86 -8.13 10.55
CA ALA A 99 -6.77 -8.99 11.71
C ALA A 99 -7.43 -8.36 12.96
N ARG A 100 -7.43 -7.03 13.09
CA ARG A 100 -8.29 -6.33 14.08
C ARG A 100 -9.76 -6.50 13.72
N ASP A 101 -10.15 -6.20 12.49
CA ASP A 101 -11.55 -6.14 12.07
C ASP A 101 -12.22 -7.54 12.16
N THR A 102 -11.44 -8.61 12.02
CA THR A 102 -11.86 -10.01 12.21
C THR A 102 -11.71 -10.53 13.65
N GLY A 103 -11.31 -9.69 14.60
CA GLY A 103 -11.19 -10.06 16.02
C GLY A 103 -10.02 -10.99 16.35
N ARG A 104 -9.08 -11.22 15.41
CA ARG A 104 -7.91 -12.10 15.59
C ARG A 104 -6.78 -11.44 16.39
N LEU A 105 -6.80 -10.12 16.53
CA LEU A 105 -5.80 -9.38 17.30
C LEU A 105 -6.26 -9.04 18.72
N LYS A 106 -5.40 -9.38 19.69
CA LYS A 106 -5.51 -8.85 21.05
C LYS A 106 -4.88 -7.46 21.11
N LEU A 107 -5.72 -6.44 21.27
CA LEU A 107 -5.30 -5.05 21.39
C LEU A 107 -5.18 -4.61 22.87
N PRO A 108 -4.34 -3.61 23.18
CA PRO A 108 -3.40 -2.93 22.28
C PRO A 108 -2.23 -3.84 21.87
N LEU A 109 -1.68 -3.58 20.69
CA LEU A 109 -0.37 -4.12 20.32
C LEU A 109 0.70 -3.61 21.30
N LYS A 110 1.67 -4.48 21.61
CA LYS A 110 2.79 -4.15 22.52
C LYS A 110 4.07 -3.79 21.78
N SER A 111 4.22 -4.26 20.54
CA SER A 111 5.38 -4.02 19.68
C SER A 111 5.01 -4.20 18.21
N HIS A 112 5.94 -3.87 17.32
CA HIS A 112 5.84 -4.11 15.87
C HIS A 112 6.09 -5.57 15.46
N GLY A 113 6.30 -6.47 16.43
CA GLY A 113 6.62 -7.88 16.15
C GLY A 113 5.56 -8.59 15.31
N TYR A 114 4.28 -8.29 15.48
CA TYR A 114 3.22 -8.85 14.62
C TYR A 114 3.32 -8.35 13.17
N LEU A 115 3.61 -7.06 12.99
CA LEU A 115 3.79 -6.48 11.65
C LEU A 115 5.01 -7.09 10.94
N TYR A 116 6.14 -7.22 11.65
CA TYR A 116 7.35 -7.80 11.10
C TYR A 116 7.19 -9.29 10.75
N GLU A 117 6.31 -10.03 11.45
CA GLU A 117 5.98 -11.42 11.10
C GLU A 117 5.26 -11.48 9.76
N ILE A 118 4.29 -10.57 9.54
CA ILE A 118 3.56 -10.52 8.27
C ILE A 118 4.52 -10.13 7.14
N ILE A 119 5.36 -9.11 7.35
CA ILE A 119 6.29 -8.61 6.34
C ILE A 119 7.35 -9.66 5.98
N SER A 120 7.90 -10.41 6.95
CA SER A 120 8.91 -11.45 6.66
C SER A 120 8.35 -12.59 5.80
N GLN A 121 7.05 -12.85 5.92
CA GLN A 121 6.32 -13.84 5.12
C GLN A 121 5.85 -13.30 3.77
N TRP A 122 5.93 -11.98 3.54
CA TRP A 122 5.50 -11.37 2.29
C TRP A 122 6.30 -11.91 1.11
N ARG A 123 5.61 -12.13 -0.01
CA ARG A 123 6.22 -12.49 -1.29
C ARG A 123 5.67 -11.54 -2.33
N PRO A 124 6.50 -11.07 -3.28
CA PRO A 124 5.99 -10.29 -4.40
C PRO A 124 4.95 -11.14 -5.12
N GLU A 125 3.78 -10.57 -5.33
CA GLU A 125 2.79 -11.18 -6.19
C GLU A 125 3.46 -11.32 -7.57
N LYS A 126 3.53 -12.56 -8.08
CA LYS A 126 4.09 -12.79 -9.42
C LYS A 126 3.29 -11.91 -10.36
N ALA A 127 3.94 -10.92 -10.96
CA ALA A 127 3.36 -10.19 -12.07
C ALA A 127 2.90 -11.25 -13.07
N LEU A 128 1.58 -11.39 -13.22
CA LEU A 128 1.02 -12.15 -14.32
C LEU A 128 1.68 -11.57 -15.57
N PRO A 129 2.27 -12.39 -16.46
CA PRO A 129 2.82 -11.86 -17.70
C PRO A 129 1.72 -11.03 -18.34
N GLU A 130 2.02 -9.75 -18.59
CA GLU A 130 1.11 -8.87 -19.32
C GLU A 130 0.63 -9.65 -20.55
N PRO A 131 -0.69 -9.72 -20.81
CA PRO A 131 -1.17 -10.39 -22.00
C PRO A 131 -0.52 -9.68 -23.18
N ALA A 132 0.49 -10.31 -23.78
CA ALA A 132 1.13 -9.86 -25.00
C ALA A 132 0.00 -9.51 -25.96
N ASN A 133 -0.12 -8.21 -26.24
CA ASN A 133 -1.16 -7.62 -27.06
C ASN A 133 -1.30 -8.44 -28.35
N ARG A 134 -2.27 -9.36 -28.38
CA ARG A 134 -2.50 -10.29 -29.49
C ARG A 134 -3.44 -9.66 -30.53
N LEU A 135 -3.37 -8.34 -30.65
CA LEU A 135 -4.05 -7.53 -31.65
C LEU A 135 -3.01 -6.70 -32.41
N GLN A 136 -2.13 -7.40 -33.13
CA GLN A 136 -1.78 -6.96 -34.48
C GLN A 136 -2.16 -8.10 -35.41
N ASP A 137 -3.39 -7.97 -35.92
CA ASP A 137 -3.95 -8.79 -36.96
C ASP A 137 -2.96 -8.96 -38.10
N LYS A 138 -2.81 -10.22 -38.48
CA LYS A 138 -2.19 -10.63 -39.74
C LYS A 138 -2.90 -9.88 -40.86
N ALA A 139 -2.21 -8.94 -41.50
CA ALA A 139 -2.61 -8.44 -42.80
C ALA A 139 -2.66 -9.63 -43.77
N ALA A 140 -3.87 -10.07 -44.10
CA ALA A 140 -4.12 -11.13 -45.05
C ALA A 140 -3.53 -10.73 -46.41
N LYS A 141 -2.55 -11.49 -46.89
CA LYS A 141 -2.05 -11.36 -48.26
C LYS A 141 -3.21 -11.67 -49.22
N PRO A 142 -3.52 -10.80 -50.21
CA PRO A 142 -4.60 -11.08 -51.15
C PRO A 142 -4.27 -12.32 -51.99
N SER A 143 -5.22 -13.25 -52.03
CA SER A 143 -5.13 -14.53 -52.73
C SER A 143 -4.92 -14.35 -54.24
N GLN A 144 -4.09 -15.21 -54.84
CA GLN A 144 -3.66 -15.13 -56.25
C GLN A 144 -4.83 -15.22 -57.24
N THR A 145 -5.96 -15.82 -56.84
CA THR A 145 -7.15 -16.00 -57.68
C THR A 145 -7.87 -14.69 -58.02
N LEU A 146 -7.77 -13.66 -57.17
CA LEU A 146 -8.39 -12.35 -57.44
C LEU A 146 -7.53 -11.50 -58.40
N ARG A 147 -6.21 -11.74 -58.44
CA ARG A 147 -5.29 -11.04 -59.34
C ARG A 147 -5.39 -11.53 -60.79
N SER A 148 -5.71 -12.81 -61.00
CA SER A 148 -5.92 -13.37 -62.33
C SER A 148 -7.23 -12.93 -62.97
N ALA A 149 -8.29 -12.70 -62.18
CA ALA A 149 -9.57 -12.20 -62.69
C ALA A 149 -9.46 -10.75 -63.23
N ALA A 150 -8.78 -9.86 -62.50
CA ALA A 150 -8.57 -8.47 -62.92
C ALA A 150 -7.74 -8.35 -64.22
N LYS A 151 -6.77 -9.24 -64.42
CA LYS A 151 -5.92 -9.23 -65.63
C LYS A 151 -6.63 -9.73 -66.89
N LEU A 152 -7.74 -10.46 -66.76
CA LEU A 152 -8.56 -10.93 -67.87
C LEU A 152 -9.57 -9.88 -68.35
N GLU A 153 -9.97 -8.94 -67.49
CA GLU A 153 -10.85 -7.81 -67.86
C GLU A 153 -10.10 -6.72 -68.64
N GLU A 154 -8.81 -6.49 -68.36
CA GLU A 154 -7.97 -5.54 -69.12
C GLU A 154 -7.64 -6.00 -70.54
N LEU A 155 -7.69 -7.30 -70.83
CA LEU A 155 -7.44 -7.87 -72.16
C LEU A 155 -8.69 -7.90 -73.06
N ARG A 156 -9.83 -7.40 -72.59
CA ARG A 156 -11.11 -7.33 -73.32
C ARG A 156 -11.51 -5.92 -73.77
N ARG A 157 -10.61 -4.94 -73.67
CA ARG A 157 -10.74 -3.59 -74.27
C ARG A 157 -9.75 -3.44 -75.42
#